data_AF-A0A4Q5RGH0-F1
#
_entry.id   AF-A0A4Q5RGH0-F1
#
_cell.length_a   1.000
_cell.length_b   1.000
_cell.length_c   1.000
_cell.angle_alpha   90.00
_cell.angle_beta   90.00
_cell.angle_gamma   90.00
#
_symmetry.space_group_name_H-M   'P 1'
#
loop_
_entity.id
_entity.type
_entity.pdbx_description
1 polymer ?
#
loop_
_entity_poly.entity_id
_entity_poly.type
_entity_poly.pdbx_seq_one_letter_code
_entity_poly.pdbx_strand_id
1 'polypeptide(L)'
;MKFDKSLLKTILFALGVVAFVIATYQTVLQNDLVGNYWIYMISLACWLPLQYWRRQEARAAKEAEVARQVAELNKPKKAAKQKKKR
;
A
#
# COMPACT_ATOMS: atom_id res chain seq x y z
N MET A 1 -20.86 -2.87 12.46
CA MET A 1 -20.63 -2.96 11.01
C MET A 1 -19.13 -3.14 10.78
N LYS A 2 -18.68 -4.26 10.19
CA LYS A 2 -17.26 -4.45 9.84
C LYS A 2 -16.98 -3.61 8.59
N PHE A 3 -16.20 -2.54 8.73
CA PHE A 3 -15.77 -1.75 7.59
C PHE A 3 -14.76 -2.56 6.77
N ASP A 4 -15.14 -2.85 5.52
CA ASP A 4 -14.27 -3.57 4.61
C ASP A 4 -13.18 -2.62 4.09
N LYS A 5 -11.97 -2.73 4.67
CA LYS A 5 -10.83 -1.89 4.26
C LYS A 5 -10.53 -2.00 2.77
N SER A 6 -10.78 -3.16 2.16
CA SER A 6 -10.61 -3.37 0.72
C SER A 6 -11.56 -2.49 -0.10
N LEU A 7 -12.84 -2.50 0.26
CA LEU A 7 -13.87 -1.74 -0.43
C LEU A 7 -13.65 -0.23 -0.28
N LEU A 8 -13.25 0.21 0.93
CA LEU A 8 -12.86 1.60 1.18
C LEU A 8 -11.66 2.04 0.33
N LYS A 9 -10.63 1.19 0.17
CA LYS A 9 -9.48 1.47 -0.69
C LYS A 9 -9.91 1.69 -2.15
N THR A 10 -10.79 0.83 -2.66
CA THR A 10 -11.31 0.94 -4.03
C THR A 10 -12.10 2.23 -4.23
N ILE A 11 -12.96 2.60 -3.26
CA ILE A 11 -13.73 3.84 -3.33
C ILE A 11 -12.83 5.06 -3.29
N LEU A 12 -11.87 5.14 -2.35
CA LEU A 12 -10.90 6.25 -2.31
C LEU A 12 -10.10 6.34 -3.60
N PHE A 13 -9.73 5.21 -4.20
CA PHE A 13 -9.00 5.20 -5.46
C PHE A 13 -9.84 5.75 -6.61
N ALA A 14 -11.08 5.26 -6.78
CA ALA A 14 -11.99 5.75 -7.81
C ALA A 14 -12.29 7.25 -7.65
N LEU A 15 -12.58 7.69 -6.42
CA LEU A 15 -12.83 9.11 -6.13
C LEU A 15 -11.60 9.97 -6.39
N GLY A 16 -10.40 9.51 -6.01
CA GLY A 16 -9.15 10.22 -6.28
C GLY A 16 -8.91 10.41 -7.78
N VAL A 17 -9.10 9.35 -8.58
CA VAL A 17 -8.94 9.43 -10.05
C VAL A 17 -9.97 10.37 -10.67
N VAL A 18 -11.24 10.27 -10.28
CA VAL A 18 -12.30 11.14 -10.82
C VAL A 18 -12.04 12.61 -10.44
N ALA A 19 -11.69 12.88 -9.18
CA ALA A 19 -11.34 14.23 -8.73
C ALA A 19 -10.15 14.80 -9.51
N PHE A 20 -9.13 13.98 -9.80
CA PHE A 20 -7.98 14.38 -10.61
C PHE A 20 -8.37 14.76 -12.05
N VAL A 21 -9.23 13.96 -12.69
CA VAL A 21 -9.72 14.24 -14.05
C VAL A 21 -10.52 15.54 -14.08
N ILE A 22 -11.40 15.75 -13.10
CA ILE A 22 -12.18 17.00 -12.97
C ILE A 22 -11.25 18.20 -12.76
N ALA A 23 -10.26 18.08 -11.86
CA ALA A 23 -9.29 19.14 -11.60
C ALA A 23 -8.53 19.51 -12.88
N THR A 24 -8.07 18.50 -13.63
CA THR A 24 -7.33 18.70 -14.88
C THR A 24 -8.21 19.35 -15.94
N TYR A 25 -9.44 18.89 -16.11
CA TYR A 25 -10.40 19.48 -17.04
C TYR A 25 -10.69 20.95 -16.72
N GLN A 26 -11.00 21.28 -15.46
CA GLN A 26 -11.25 22.66 -15.06
C GLN A 26 -10.01 23.54 -15.21
N THR A 27 -8.83 23.05 -14.84
CA THR A 27 -7.56 23.77 -15.01
C THR A 27 -7.32 24.12 -16.48
N VAL A 28 -7.52 23.16 -17.38
CA VAL A 28 -7.30 23.36 -18.82
C VAL A 28 -8.35 24.31 -19.41
N LEU A 29 -9.61 24.16 -19.01
CA LEU A 29 -10.71 24.97 -19.52
C LEU A 29 -10.63 26.43 -19.05
N GLN A 30 -10.28 26.66 -17.79
CA GLN A 30 -10.25 27.99 -17.19
C GLN A 30 -8.86 28.64 -17.24
N ASN A 31 -7.83 27.89 -17.61
CA ASN A 31 -6.41 28.29 -17.56
C ASN A 31 -5.98 28.84 -16.18
N ASP A 32 -6.69 28.46 -15.13
CA ASP A 32 -6.45 28.92 -13.77
C ASP A 32 -6.08 27.73 -12.88
N LEU A 33 -4.79 27.56 -12.67
CA LEU A 33 -4.25 26.52 -11.79
C LEU A 33 -4.43 26.87 -10.31
N VAL A 34 -4.41 28.17 -9.97
CA VAL A 34 -4.48 28.63 -8.58
C VAL A 34 -5.91 28.54 -8.08
N GLY A 35 -6.90 28.94 -8.87
CA GLY A 35 -8.31 28.79 -8.53
C GLY A 35 -8.76 27.34 -8.38
N ASN A 36 -8.14 26.41 -9.13
CA ASN A 36 -8.49 24.99 -9.15
C ASN A 36 -7.59 24.10 -8.29
N TYR A 37 -6.60 24.67 -7.58
CA TYR A 37 -5.62 23.91 -6.79
C TYR A 37 -6.26 23.04 -5.70
N TRP A 38 -7.40 23.48 -5.15
CA TRP A 38 -8.10 22.81 -4.06
C TRP A 38 -8.65 21.44 -4.50
N ILE A 39 -9.02 21.27 -5.78
CA ILE A 39 -9.52 19.99 -6.30
C ILE A 39 -8.37 18.98 -6.42
N TYR A 40 -7.16 19.45 -6.77
CA TYR A 40 -5.97 18.63 -6.68
C TYR A 40 -5.65 18.22 -5.24
N MET A 41 -5.88 19.11 -4.27
CA MET A 41 -5.73 18.75 -2.85
C MET A 41 -6.70 17.65 -2.43
N ILE A 42 -7.95 17.67 -2.90
CA ILE A 42 -8.93 16.61 -2.64
C ILE A 42 -8.48 15.30 -3.28
N SER A 43 -8.07 15.32 -4.55
CA SER A 43 -7.51 14.14 -5.23
C SER A 43 -6.33 13.55 -4.45
N LEU A 44 -5.41 14.39 -3.98
CA LEU A 44 -4.26 13.96 -3.17
C LEU A 44 -4.67 13.43 -1.80
N ALA A 45 -5.67 14.04 -1.15
CA ALA A 45 -6.21 13.56 0.11
C ALA A 45 -6.82 12.16 -0.03
N CYS A 46 -7.42 11.83 -1.18
CA CYS A 46 -7.87 10.47 -1.48
C CYS A 46 -6.69 9.50 -1.72
N TRP A 47 -5.58 9.98 -2.29
CA TRP A 47 -4.44 9.14 -2.66
C TRP A 47 -3.49 8.83 -1.49
N LEU A 48 -3.25 9.80 -0.60
CA LEU A 48 -2.28 9.69 0.50
C LEU A 48 -2.55 8.50 1.45
N PRO A 49 -3.79 8.25 1.91
CA PRO A 49 -4.10 7.10 2.76
C PRO A 49 -3.84 5.77 2.06
N LEU A 50 -4.15 5.68 0.76
CA LEU A 50 -3.91 4.48 -0.04
C LEU A 50 -2.42 4.16 -0.11
N GLN A 51 -1.61 5.18 -0.40
CA GLN A 51 -0.17 5.03 -0.49
C GLN A 51 0.44 4.67 0.87
N TYR A 52 -0.09 5.23 1.95
CA TYR A 52 0.33 4.91 3.31
C TYR A 52 0.06 3.45 3.66
N TRP A 53 -1.15 2.94 3.38
CA TRP A 53 -1.47 1.52 3.61
C TRP A 53 -0.62 0.58 2.75
N ARG A 54 -0.39 0.91 1.49
CA ARG A 54 0.51 0.12 0.62
C ARG A 54 1.93 0.03 1.19
N ARG A 55 2.44 1.13 1.76
CA ARG A 55 3.77 1.14 2.41
C ARG A 55 3.80 0.28 3.67
N GLN A 56 2.74 0.29 4.48
CA GLN A 56 2.64 -0.59 5.65
C GLN A 56 2.61 -2.07 5.25
N GLU A 57 1.80 -2.43 4.27
CA GLU A 57 1.70 -3.81 3.77
C GLU A 57 3.03 -4.30 3.20
N ALA A 58 3.74 -3.44 2.45
CA ALA A 58 5.07 -3.77 1.93
C ALA A 58 6.11 -3.96 3.04
N ARG A 59 6.03 -3.21 4.14
CA ARG A 59 6.93 -3.40 5.30
C ARG A 59 6.64 -4.72 6.02
N ALA A 60 5.36 -5.01 6.29
CA ALA A 60 4.94 -6.25 6.93
C ALA A 60 5.34 -7.49 6.10
N ALA A 61 5.21 -7.42 4.77
CA ALA A 61 5.64 -8.49 3.88
C ALA A 61 7.15 -8.77 3.96
N LYS A 62 7.97 -7.70 4.00
CA LYS A 62 9.43 -7.82 4.16
C LYS A 62 9.83 -8.42 5.50
N GLU A 63 9.18 -8.00 6.59
CA GLU A 63 9.43 -8.56 7.93
C GLU A 63 9.08 -10.05 8.00
N ALA A 64 7.96 -10.46 7.39
CA ALA A 64 7.56 -11.86 7.30
C ALA A 64 8.56 -12.71 6.49
N GLU A 65 9.12 -12.15 5.41
CA GLU A 65 10.15 -12.81 4.61
C GLU A 65 11.45 -13.00 5.41
N VAL A 66 11.91 -11.95 6.10
CA VAL A 66 13.09 -12.02 6.98
C VAL A 66 12.87 -13.04 8.11
N ALA A 67 11.70 -13.06 8.73
CA ALA A 67 11.37 -14.05 9.76
C ALA A 67 11.43 -15.50 9.22
N ARG A 68 10.96 -15.73 7.99
CA ARG A 68 11.07 -17.04 7.32
C ARG A 68 12.52 -17.43 7.05
N GLN A 69 13.33 -16.50 6.55
CA GLN A 69 14.76 -16.74 6.30
C GLN A 69 15.52 -17.06 7.60
N VAL A 70 15.28 -16.29 8.67
CA VAL A 70 15.89 -16.53 9.98
C VAL A 70 15.43 -17.88 10.56
N ALA A 71 14.15 -18.22 10.43
CA ALA A 71 13.62 -19.51 10.88
C ALA A 71 14.23 -20.69 10.11
N GLU A 72 14.50 -20.53 8.81
CA GLU A 72 15.16 -21.55 7.99
C GLU A 72 16.65 -21.70 8.33
N LEU A 73 17.36 -20.60 8.55
CA LEU A 73 18.76 -20.58 9.00
C LEU A 73 18.93 -21.18 10.41
N ASN A 74 17.95 -20.97 11.30
CA ASN A 74 17.95 -21.53 12.66
C ASN A 74 17.46 -22.98 12.74
N LYS A 75 17.08 -23.63 11.63
CA LYS A 75 16.79 -25.07 11.66
C LYS A 75 18.07 -25.83 12.07
N PRO A 76 18.11 -26.46 13.25
CA PRO A 76 19.32 -27.06 13.74
C PRO A 76 19.70 -28.25 12.84
N LYS A 77 20.97 -28.30 12.39
CA LYS A 77 21.62 -29.48 11.79
C LYS A 77 21.68 -30.64 12.80
N LYS A 78 20.55 -31.20 13.22
CA LYS A 78 20.46 -32.31 14.18
C LYS A 78 20.02 -33.64 13.57
N ALA A 79 20.00 -33.77 12.24
CA ALA A 79 19.75 -35.06 11.59
C ALA A 79 21.03 -35.83 11.18
N ALA A 80 22.20 -35.18 11.14
CA ALA A 80 23.42 -35.81 10.61
C ALA A 80 24.25 -36.60 11.64
N LYS A 81 24.04 -36.41 12.95
CA LYS A 81 24.84 -37.08 14.00
C LYS A 81 24.18 -38.30 14.67
N GLN A 82 22.90 -38.57 14.43
CA GLN A 82 22.18 -39.63 15.16
C GLN A 82 22.08 -40.96 14.40
N LYS A 83 22.46 -41.01 13.12
CA LYS A 83 22.38 -42.23 12.28
C LYS A 83 23.68 -43.04 12.17
N LYS A 84 24.77 -42.64 12.83
CA LYS A 84 26.08 -43.34 12.80
C LYS A 84 26.40 -44.10 14.10
N LYS A 85 25.40 -44.44 14.91
CA LYS A 85 25.58 -45.07 16.23
C LYS A 85 24.59 -46.20 16.55
N ARG A 86 24.02 -46.86 15.54
CA ARG A 86 23.32 -48.15 15.69
C ARG A 86 23.86 -49.11 14.65
#